data_AF-A0A520HB67-F1
#
_entry.id   AF-A0A520HB67-F1
#
_cell.length_a   1.000
_cell.length_b   1.000
_cell.length_c   1.000
_cell.angle_alpha   90.00
_cell.angle_beta   90.00
_cell.angle_gamma   90.00
#
_symmetry.space_group_name_H-M   'P 1'
#
loop_
_entity.id
_entity.type
_entity.pdbx_description
1 polymer ?
#
loop_
_entity_poly.entity_id
_entity_poly.type
_entity_poly.pdbx_seq_one_letter_code
_entity_poly.pdbx_strand_id
1 'polypeptide(L)' 'FKRRALAGSLISGIAETQEMLDFCRDHGLVADIEMLAMKDIETGYERMQKSDVKYRFVIDMATLDK' A
#
# COMPACT_ATOMS: atom_id res chain seq x y z
N PHE A 1 22.80 33.68 1.43
CA PHE A 1 21.40 33.39 1.81
C PHE A 1 20.96 32.08 1.15
N LYS A 2 20.39 31.11 1.88
CA LYS A 2 19.88 29.85 1.29
C LYS A 2 18.35 29.82 1.42
N ARG A 3 17.65 29.66 0.29
CA ARG A 3 16.18 29.56 0.23
C ARG A 3 15.78 28.08 0.30
N ARG A 4 15.48 27.60 1.51
CA ARG A 4 15.00 26.22 1.75
C ARG A 4 13.53 26.27 2.17
N ALA A 5 12.74 25.34 1.66
CA ALA A 5 11.35 25.14 2.06
C ALA A 5 11.19 23.75 2.69
N LEU A 6 10.35 23.68 3.72
CA LEU A 6 9.91 22.44 4.36
C LEU A 6 8.38 22.44 4.34
N ALA A 7 7.80 21.33 3.90
CA ALA A 7 6.36 21.14 3.84
C ALA A 7 6.02 19.71 4.29
N GLY A 8 4.79 19.51 4.75
CA GLY A 8 4.23 18.20 5.07
C GLY A 8 3.05 17.89 4.15
N SER A 9 2.75 16.60 3.97
CA SER A 9 1.58 16.12 3.24
C SER A 9 0.93 15.00 4.05
N LEU A 10 -0.40 15.03 4.17
CA LEU A 10 -1.17 14.04 4.94
C LEU A 10 -2.23 13.42 4.05
N ILE A 11 -1.82 12.42 3.25
CA ILE A 11 -2.69 11.76 2.26
C ILE A 11 -3.30 12.82 1.30
N SER A 12 -4.07 12.38 0.31
CA SER A 12 -4.73 13.25 -0.68
C SER A 12 -6.25 13.13 -0.57
N GLY A 13 -6.96 14.08 -1.17
CA GLY A 13 -8.43 14.04 -1.25
C GLY A 13 -8.95 12.93 -2.16
N ILE A 14 -10.27 12.74 -2.17
CA ILE A 14 -10.93 11.71 -3.01
C ILE A 14 -10.67 11.96 -4.50
N ALA A 15 -10.81 13.20 -4.97
CA ALA A 15 -10.60 13.54 -6.38
C ALA A 15 -9.16 13.26 -6.84
N GLU A 16 -8.16 13.73 -6.08
CA GLU A 16 -6.74 13.45 -6.34
C GLU A 16 -6.41 11.95 -6.28
N THR A 17 -7.06 11.20 -5.38
CA THR A 17 -6.90 9.75 -5.32
C THR A 17 -7.44 9.08 -6.59
N GLN A 18 -8.58 9.53 -7.11
CA GLN A 18 -9.13 9.03 -8.37
C GLN A 18 -8.17 9.33 -9.54
N GLU A 19 -7.66 10.55 -9.64
CA GLU A 19 -6.67 10.94 -10.65
C GLU A 19 -5.40 10.08 -10.58
N MET A 20 -4.91 9.80 -9.37
CA MET A 20 -3.75 8.93 -9.16
C MET A 20 -4.01 7.48 -9.60
N LEU A 21 -5.20 6.93 -9.32
CA LEU A 21 -5.57 5.58 -9.75
C LEU A 21 -5.70 5.48 -11.27
N ASP A 22 -6.33 6.48 -11.91
CA ASP A 22 -6.43 6.56 -13.36
C ASP A 22 -5.05 6.66 -14.01
N PHE A 23 -4.16 7.50 -13.47
CA PHE A 23 -2.78 7.60 -13.92
C PHE A 23 -2.04 6.25 -13.80
N CYS A 24 -2.18 5.55 -12.68
CA CYS A 24 -1.55 4.24 -12.48
C CYS A 24 -2.04 3.22 -13.51
N ARG A 25 -3.36 3.16 -13.76
CA ARG A 25 -3.95 2.29 -14.78
C ARG A 25 -3.37 2.58 -16.16
N ASP A 26 -3.37 3.84 -16.57
CA ASP A 26 -2.99 4.24 -17.93
C ASP A 26 -1.52 3.96 -18.24
N HIS A 27 -0.67 3.88 -17.21
CA HIS A 27 0.76 3.61 -17.32
C HIS A 27 1.15 2.18 -16.88
N GLY A 28 0.19 1.33 -16.52
CA GLY A 28 0.46 -0.03 -16.03
C GLY A 28 1.29 -0.06 -14.73
N LEU A 29 1.13 0.95 -13.87
CA LEU A 29 1.83 1.01 -12.58
C LEU A 29 1.09 0.13 -11.57
N VAL A 30 1.77 -0.93 -11.13
CA VAL A 30 1.27 -1.87 -10.12
C VAL A 30 2.29 -2.05 -9.01
N ALA A 31 1.82 -2.49 -7.84
CA ALA A 31 2.71 -2.86 -6.75
C ALA A 31 3.11 -4.33 -6.85
N ASP A 32 4.36 -4.63 -6.51
CA ASP A 32 4.76 -5.98 -6.16
C ASP A 32 4.17 -6.34 -4.78
N ILE A 33 3.44 -7.44 -4.70
CA ILE A 33 2.71 -7.85 -3.50
C ILE A 33 2.99 -9.29 -3.10
N GLU A 34 2.87 -9.56 -1.82
CA GLU A 34 2.69 -10.89 -1.24
C GLU A 34 1.24 -11.02 -0.79
N MET A 35 0.50 -11.96 -1.37
CA MET A 35 -0.89 -12.20 -0.98
C MET A 35 -0.95 -13.05 0.29
N LEU A 36 -1.80 -12.66 1.25
CA LEU A 36 -2.06 -13.38 2.49
C LEU A 36 -3.50 -13.89 2.51
N ALA A 37 -3.71 -15.11 2.99
CA ALA A 37 -5.04 -15.52 3.41
C ALA A 37 -5.39 -14.83 4.75
N MET A 38 -6.67 -14.60 5.00
CA MET A 38 -7.19 -13.92 6.18
C MET A 38 -6.73 -14.60 7.48
N LYS A 39 -6.73 -15.94 7.51
CA LYS A 39 -6.28 -16.73 8.66
C LYS A 39 -4.80 -16.53 9.02
N ASP A 40 -3.99 -16.03 8.07
CA ASP A 40 -2.53 -15.89 8.22
C ASP A 40 -2.13 -14.44 8.59
N ILE A 41 -3.09 -13.58 8.95
CA ILE A 41 -2.85 -12.16 9.25
C ILE A 41 -1.82 -11.93 10.36
N GLU A 42 -1.88 -12.71 11.44
CA GLU A 42 -0.94 -12.58 12.57
C GLU A 42 0.49 -12.90 12.13
N THR A 43 0.68 -13.99 11.38
CA THR A 43 1.98 -14.34 10.82
C THR A 43 2.48 -13.26 9.85
N GLY A 44 1.61 -12.73 8.99
CA GLY A 44 1.94 -11.62 8.10
C GLY A 44 2.38 -10.36 8.87
N TYR A 45 1.71 -10.04 9.98
CA TYR A 45 2.03 -8.89 10.82
C TYR A 45 3.37 -9.05 11.55
N GLU A 46 3.67 -10.24 12.09
CA GLU A 46 4.98 -10.54 12.69
C GLU A 46 6.13 -10.43 11.69
N ARG A 47 5.91 -10.88 10.45
CA ARG A 47 6.88 -10.75 9.35
C ARG A 47 7.10 -9.27 9.00
N MET A 48 6.02 -8.50 8.85
CA MET A 48 6.10 -7.06 8.54
C MET A 48 6.91 -6.29 9.60
N GLN A 49 6.71 -6.55 10.89
CA GLN A 49 7.47 -5.90 11.97
C GLN A 49 8.97 -6.17 11.88
N LYS A 50 9.38 -7.35 11.37
CA LYS A 50 10.78 -7.72 11.15
C LYS A 50 11.32 -7.23 9.80
N SER A 51 10.53 -6.46 9.04
CA SER A 51 10.82 -6.10 7.64
C SER A 51 10.99 -7.32 6.71
N ASP A 52 10.42 -8.47 7.09
CA ASP A 52 10.38 -9.69 6.27
C ASP A 52 9.19 -9.66 5.30
N VAL A 53 9.22 -8.68 4.42
CA VAL A 53 8.26 -8.50 3.33
C VAL A 53 9.02 -7.90 2.16
N LYS A 54 8.76 -8.37 0.94
CA LYS A 54 9.44 -7.83 -0.24
C LYS A 54 9.15 -6.34 -0.38
N TYR A 55 7.86 -5.96 -0.38
CA TYR A 55 7.39 -4.57 -0.41
C TYR A 55 6.04 -4.36 0.28
N ARG A 56 5.00 -5.14 -0.08
CA ARG A 56 3.66 -5.02 0.49
C ARG A 56 2.98 -6.37 0.69
N PHE A 57 2.23 -6.48 1.78
CA PHE A 57 1.22 -7.52 1.94
C PHE A 57 -0.14 -7.04 1.46
N VAL A 58 -0.92 -7.93 0.85
CA VAL A 58 -2.34 -7.72 0.54
C VAL A 58 -3.12 -8.91 1.09
N ILE A 59 -4.20 -8.66 1.83
CA ILE A 59 -5.06 -9.72 2.34
C ILE A 59 -6.10 -10.05 1.28
N ASP A 60 -6.18 -11.33 0.90
CA ASP A 60 -7.24 -11.84 0.04
C ASP A 60 -8.52 -12.03 0.85
N MET A 61 -9.45 -11.09 0.72
CA MET A 61 -10.73 -11.12 1.42
C MET A 61 -11.62 -12.30 1.03
N ALA A 62 -11.36 -12.98 -0.10
CA ALA A 62 -12.10 -14.20 -0.47
C ALA A 62 -11.81 -15.38 0.47
N THR A 63 -10.73 -15.31 1.25
CA THR A 63 -10.32 -16.34 2.21
C THR A 63 -10.90 -16.12 3.62
N LEU A 64 -11.72 -15.09 3.81
CA LEU A 64 -12.47 -14.88 5.04
C LEU A 64 -13.68 -15.83 5.06
N ASP A 65 -13.69 -16.77 6.01
CA ASP A 65 -14.86 -17.60 6.28
C ASP A 65 -16.05 -16.70 6.73
N LYS A 66 -17.26 -17.02 6.26
CA LYS A 66 -18.49 -16.28 6.59
C LYS A 66 -19.15 -16.78 7.87
#